data_AF-A0AAI9MS80-F1
#
_entry.id   AF-A0AAI9MS80-F1
#
_cell.length_a   1.000
_cell.length_b   1.000
_cell.length_c   1.000
_cell.angle_alpha   90.00
_cell.angle_beta   90.00
_cell.angle_gamma   90.00
#
_symmetry.space_group_name_H-M   'P 1'
#
loop_
_entity.id
_entity.type
_entity.pdbx_description
1 polymer ?
#
loop_
_entity_poly.entity_id
_entity_poly.type
_entity_poly.pdbx_seq_one_letter_code
_entity_poly.pdbx_strand_id
1 'polypeptide(L)'
;MDNCEQSYQHAVFAELKRLGEWEGGNLFDGIRQFREGEQELAFLYEDDIKRLLHACDTSANNDLGNVVRICLATGARWGEAQLLNQSQVMPYRVTFTKTKGNKNRTVPIYPKLFELLPRRRGNLFSGCYDAFEGALKKADILLPKGQRTHVLRHTFASHFMMNGGNILVLQQILGHSTITMTMRYAHFAPEHLDAAVSLNPFDRV
;
A
#
# COMPACT_ATOMS: atom_id res chain seq x y z
N MET A 1 14.44 18.99 -14.28
CA MET A 1 13.06 19.12 -13.81
C MET A 1 12.48 17.73 -13.78
N ASP A 2 12.29 17.15 -12.61
CA ASP A 2 11.65 15.83 -12.48
C ASP A 2 10.11 15.97 -12.53
N ASN A 3 9.38 14.85 -12.62
CA ASN A 3 7.91 14.88 -12.67
C ASN A 3 7.29 15.46 -11.37
N CYS A 4 8.01 15.40 -10.25
CA CYS A 4 7.58 15.92 -8.96
C CYS A 4 7.63 17.45 -8.96
N GLU A 5 8.75 18.03 -9.36
CA GLU A 5 8.95 19.46 -9.57
C GLU A 5 7.93 20.00 -10.57
N GLN A 6 7.71 19.30 -11.69
CA GLN A 6 6.70 19.69 -12.67
C GLN A 6 5.29 19.71 -12.04
N SER A 7 4.94 18.70 -11.22
CA SER A 7 3.65 18.65 -10.51
C SER A 7 3.48 19.80 -9.51
N TYR A 8 4.54 20.18 -8.79
CA TYR A 8 4.51 21.36 -7.91
C TYR A 8 4.31 22.65 -8.70
N GLN A 9 4.98 22.81 -9.84
CA GLN A 9 4.78 23.98 -10.70
C GLN A 9 3.34 24.04 -11.22
N HIS A 10 2.75 22.93 -11.68
CA HIS A 10 1.34 22.91 -12.08
C HIS A 10 0.41 23.31 -10.93
N ALA A 11 0.69 22.87 -9.69
CA ALA A 11 -0.09 23.24 -8.51
C ALA A 11 0.01 24.73 -8.17
N VAL A 12 1.19 25.34 -8.34
CA VAL A 12 1.40 26.79 -8.14
C VAL A 12 0.58 27.61 -9.13
N PHE A 13 0.61 27.28 -10.43
CA PHE A 13 -0.19 27.99 -11.44
C PHE A 13 -1.70 27.82 -11.22
N ALA A 14 -2.14 26.65 -10.75
CA ALA A 14 -3.53 26.44 -10.37
C ALA A 14 -3.96 27.34 -9.20
N GLU A 15 -3.08 27.53 -8.20
CA GLU A 15 -3.37 28.38 -7.04
C GLU A 15 -3.33 29.88 -7.39
N LEU A 16 -2.37 30.32 -8.22
CA LEU A 16 -2.31 31.71 -8.71
C LEU A 16 -3.56 32.08 -9.51
N LYS A 17 -4.06 31.16 -10.33
CA LYS A 17 -5.32 31.34 -11.07
C LYS A 17 -6.52 31.39 -10.14
N ARG A 18 -6.54 30.57 -9.07
CA ARG A 18 -7.59 30.60 -8.04
C ARG A 18 -7.62 31.92 -7.28
N LEU A 19 -6.45 32.52 -7.03
CA LEU A 19 -6.31 33.79 -6.32
C LEU A 19 -6.57 35.02 -7.22
N GLY A 20 -6.74 34.83 -8.53
CA GLY A 20 -6.93 35.93 -9.48
C GLY A 20 -5.64 36.67 -9.86
N GLU A 21 -4.49 36.20 -9.38
CA GLU A 21 -3.16 36.78 -9.64
C GLU A 21 -2.58 36.31 -10.99
N TRP A 22 -3.29 35.44 -11.72
CA TRP A 22 -2.89 34.92 -13.02
C TRP A 22 -4.09 34.62 -13.92
N GLU A 23 -4.19 35.32 -15.04
CA GLU A 23 -5.26 35.10 -16.04
C GLU A 23 -4.81 34.22 -17.22
N GLY A 24 -3.52 33.93 -17.34
CA GLY A 24 -2.94 33.13 -18.43
C GLY A 24 -3.21 31.62 -18.32
N GLY A 25 -2.83 30.89 -19.38
CA GLY A 25 -2.68 29.43 -19.32
C GLY A 25 -1.51 29.02 -18.42
N ASN A 26 -1.42 27.75 -18.05
CA ASN A 26 -0.27 27.27 -17.32
C ASN A 26 0.89 27.05 -18.32
N LEU A 27 2.01 27.73 -18.07
CA LEU A 27 3.19 27.71 -18.93
C LEU A 27 3.77 26.30 -19.15
N PHE A 28 3.41 25.36 -18.28
CA PHE A 28 3.86 23.96 -18.29
C PHE A 28 2.86 23.00 -18.94
N ASP A 29 1.68 23.46 -19.39
CA ASP A 29 0.64 22.60 -20.01
C ASP A 29 1.12 21.90 -21.29
N GLY A 30 2.11 22.47 -21.99
CA GLY A 30 2.72 21.90 -23.19
C GLY A 30 3.92 20.98 -22.94
N ILE A 31 4.41 20.89 -21.70
CA ILE A 31 5.61 20.10 -21.38
C ILE A 31 5.20 18.65 -21.11
N ARG A 32 5.58 17.75 -22.02
CA ARG A 32 5.40 16.31 -21.81
C ARG A 32 6.14 15.88 -20.54
N GLN A 33 5.42 15.27 -19.61
CA GLN A 33 6.03 14.58 -18.48
C GLN A 33 7.07 13.60 -18.97
N PHE A 34 8.20 13.53 -18.26
CA PHE A 34 9.20 12.53 -18.56
C PHE A 34 8.58 11.15 -18.33
N ARG A 35 8.73 10.26 -19.31
CA ARG A 35 8.47 8.84 -19.09
C ARG A 35 9.57 8.32 -18.16
N GLU A 36 9.36 8.49 -16.87
CA GLU A 36 10.06 7.69 -15.87
C GLU A 36 9.72 6.24 -16.21
N GLY A 37 10.73 5.43 -16.52
CA GLY A 37 10.53 4.00 -16.73
C GLY A 37 9.79 3.42 -15.53
N GLU A 38 8.92 2.44 -15.75
CA GLU A 38 8.25 1.75 -14.65
C GLU A 38 9.30 1.28 -13.65
N GLN A 39 9.41 1.95 -12.50
CA GLN A 39 10.24 1.47 -11.41
C GLN A 39 9.70 0.11 -11.01
N GLU A 40 10.53 -0.92 -11.10
CA GLU A 40 10.21 -2.22 -10.54
C GLU A 40 9.77 -2.04 -9.08
N LEU A 41 8.59 -2.56 -8.77
CA LEU A 41 8.02 -2.49 -7.44
C LEU A 41 8.78 -3.47 -6.55
N ALA A 42 9.56 -2.95 -5.61
CA ALA A 42 10.21 -3.76 -4.60
C ALA A 42 9.15 -4.34 -3.66
N PHE A 43 9.23 -5.65 -3.46
CA PHE A 43 8.46 -6.40 -2.49
C PHE A 43 9.38 -7.42 -1.81
N LEU A 44 8.92 -7.97 -0.68
CA LEU A 44 9.72 -8.86 0.16
C LEU A 44 9.33 -10.33 -0.07
N TYR A 45 10.32 -11.23 -0.08
CA TYR A 45 10.07 -12.67 -0.05
C TYR A 45 9.89 -13.17 1.38
N GLU A 46 9.46 -14.43 1.54
CA GLU A 46 9.15 -14.99 2.86
C GLU A 46 10.30 -14.86 3.87
N ASP A 47 11.54 -15.09 3.44
CA ASP A 47 12.69 -15.03 4.33
C ASP A 47 13.02 -13.60 4.74
N ASP A 48 12.84 -12.62 3.84
CA ASP A 48 12.93 -11.19 4.17
C ASP A 48 11.86 -10.80 5.17
N ILE A 49 10.62 -11.29 5.01
CA ILE A 49 9.52 -11.03 5.93
C ILE A 49 9.86 -11.58 7.32
N LYS A 50 10.38 -12.81 7.41
CA LYS A 50 10.78 -13.42 8.70
C LYS A 50 11.88 -12.60 9.38
N ARG A 51 12.94 -12.23 8.64
CA ARG A 51 14.04 -11.40 9.16
C ARG A 51 13.54 -10.03 9.62
N LEU A 52 12.67 -9.39 8.84
CA LEU A 52 12.09 -8.10 9.18
C LEU A 52 11.24 -8.17 10.45
N LEU A 53 10.35 -9.16 10.57
CA LEU A 53 9.51 -9.32 11.76
C LEU A 53 10.36 -9.55 13.01
N HIS A 54 11.41 -10.37 12.91
CA HIS A 54 12.36 -10.56 14.01
C HIS A 54 13.08 -9.26 14.40
N ALA A 55 13.52 -8.46 13.43
CA ALA A 55 14.12 -7.15 13.69
C ALA A 55 13.12 -6.15 14.29
N CYS A 56 11.83 -6.24 13.95
CA CYS A 56 10.79 -5.43 14.56
C CYS A 56 10.50 -5.83 16.01
N ASP A 57 10.48 -7.13 16.32
CA ASP A 57 10.20 -7.63 17.67
C ASP A 57 11.34 -7.34 18.66
N THR A 58 12.56 -7.12 18.14
CA THR A 58 13.74 -6.70 18.91
C THR A 58 13.96 -5.19 18.92
N SER A 59 13.01 -4.41 18.36
CA SER A 59 13.08 -2.96 18.34
C SER A 59 12.71 -2.35 19.69
N ALA A 60 13.29 -1.19 20.01
CA ALA A 60 12.90 -0.43 21.20
C ALA A 60 11.46 0.13 21.09
N ASN A 61 10.93 0.25 19.87
CA ASN A 61 9.55 0.68 19.65
C ASN A 61 8.62 -0.54 19.53
N ASN A 62 7.85 -0.80 20.59
CA ASN A 62 6.91 -1.92 20.68
C ASN A 62 5.76 -1.87 19.66
N ASP A 63 5.45 -0.68 19.11
CA ASP A 63 4.38 -0.53 18.13
C ASP A 63 4.80 -0.94 16.72
N LEU A 64 6.11 -0.90 16.42
CA LEU A 64 6.67 -1.16 15.10
C LEU A 64 6.22 -2.52 14.56
N GLY A 65 6.36 -3.57 15.38
CA GLY A 65 5.98 -4.93 15.00
C GLY A 65 4.50 -5.05 14.66
N ASN A 66 3.63 -4.31 15.35
CA ASN A 66 2.19 -4.33 15.09
C ASN A 66 1.83 -3.62 13.78
N VAL A 67 2.43 -2.45 13.54
CA VAL A 67 2.22 -1.69 12.30
C VAL A 67 2.69 -2.48 11.08
N VAL A 68 3.86 -3.11 11.15
CA VAL A 68 4.39 -3.96 10.06
C VAL A 68 3.46 -5.14 9.78
N ARG A 69 3.00 -5.84 10.82
CA ARG A 69 2.05 -6.96 10.68
C ARG A 69 0.73 -6.53 10.06
N ILE A 70 0.18 -5.38 10.44
CA ILE A 70 -1.03 -4.83 9.82
C ILE A 70 -0.79 -4.57 8.33
N CYS A 71 0.32 -3.95 7.96
CA CYS A 71 0.62 -3.66 6.56
C CYS A 71 0.75 -4.94 5.73
N LEU A 72 1.47 -5.94 6.24
CA LEU A 72 1.64 -7.25 5.60
C LEU A 72 0.33 -8.05 5.52
N ALA A 73 -0.59 -7.89 6.47
CA ALA A 73 -1.87 -8.61 6.47
C ALA A 73 -2.98 -7.95 5.64
N THR A 74 -2.88 -6.64 5.37
CA THR A 74 -4.00 -5.86 4.79
C THR A 74 -3.65 -5.03 3.56
N GLY A 75 -2.37 -4.89 3.23
CA GLY A 75 -1.94 -3.97 2.17
C GLY A 75 -2.16 -2.49 2.50
N ALA A 76 -2.27 -2.16 3.79
CA ALA A 76 -2.35 -0.77 4.25
C ALA A 76 -1.11 0.03 3.84
N ARG A 77 -1.30 1.31 3.52
CA ARG A 77 -0.15 2.24 3.44
C ARG A 77 0.42 2.43 4.84
N TRP A 78 1.73 2.66 4.94
CA TRP A 78 2.38 2.90 6.23
C TRP A 78 1.63 3.94 7.09
N GLY A 79 1.33 5.10 6.51
CA GLY A 79 0.64 6.18 7.22
C GLY A 79 -0.77 5.79 7.68
N GLU A 80 -1.50 4.99 6.91
CA GLU A 80 -2.84 4.50 7.29
C GLU A 80 -2.76 3.52 8.46
N ALA A 81 -1.73 2.66 8.50
CA ALA A 81 -1.53 1.69 9.57
C ALA A 81 -0.97 2.35 10.85
N GLN A 82 -0.01 3.27 10.73
CA GLN A 82 0.57 3.97 11.88
C GLN A 82 -0.43 4.90 12.56
N LEU A 83 -1.30 5.56 11.79
CA LEU A 83 -2.32 6.48 12.32
C LEU A 83 -3.64 5.78 12.67
N LEU A 84 -3.64 4.44 12.74
CA LEU A 84 -4.85 3.67 13.00
C LEU A 84 -5.43 4.02 14.38
N ASN A 85 -6.72 4.29 14.42
CA ASN A 85 -7.47 4.59 15.64
C ASN A 85 -8.22 3.35 16.15
N GLN A 86 -8.46 3.28 17.45
CA GLN A 86 -9.25 2.20 18.06
C GLN A 86 -10.65 2.04 17.46
N SER A 87 -11.30 3.13 17.04
CA SER A 87 -12.61 3.10 16.39
C SER A 87 -12.60 2.41 15.02
N GLN A 88 -11.43 2.28 14.40
CA GLN A 88 -11.24 1.63 13.11
C GLN A 88 -10.99 0.12 13.23
N VAL A 89 -10.81 -0.38 14.44
CA VAL A 89 -10.53 -1.79 14.71
C VAL A 89 -11.76 -2.43 15.35
N MET A 90 -12.38 -3.33 14.60
CA MET A 90 -13.47 -4.19 15.06
C MET A 90 -12.96 -5.62 15.19
N PRO A 91 -13.68 -6.53 15.87
CA PRO A 91 -13.32 -7.95 15.91
C PRO A 91 -13.02 -8.48 14.50
N TYR A 92 -11.77 -8.88 14.29
CA TYR A 92 -11.25 -9.50 13.06
C TYR A 92 -11.33 -8.62 11.80
N ARG A 93 -11.49 -7.30 11.94
CA ARG A 93 -11.59 -6.36 10.81
C ARG A 93 -10.94 -5.02 11.11
N VAL A 94 -10.27 -4.45 10.11
CA VAL A 94 -9.69 -3.10 10.19
C VAL A 94 -10.28 -2.23 9.08
N THR A 95 -10.79 -1.06 9.44
CA THR A 95 -11.39 -0.10 8.52
C THR A 95 -10.47 1.08 8.28
N PHE A 96 -9.92 1.20 7.09
CA PHE A 96 -9.09 2.33 6.69
C PHE A 96 -9.97 3.43 6.08
N THR A 97 -9.89 4.63 6.66
CA THR A 97 -10.64 5.81 6.23
C THR A 97 -9.70 6.84 5.60
N LYS A 98 -10.20 7.63 4.64
CA LYS A 98 -9.50 8.78 4.06
C LYS A 98 -10.38 10.03 4.15
N THR A 99 -9.77 11.16 4.49
CA THR A 99 -10.45 12.48 4.62
C THR A 99 -10.63 13.22 3.30
N LYS A 100 -9.87 12.90 2.24
CA LYS A 100 -10.04 13.47 0.90
C LYS A 100 -10.16 12.35 -0.14
N GLY A 101 -11.36 12.17 -0.69
CA GLY A 101 -11.57 11.65 -2.05
C GLY A 101 -11.24 10.19 -2.34
N ASN A 102 -11.72 9.22 -1.54
CA ASN A 102 -12.55 8.08 -2.02
C ASN A 102 -12.51 6.88 -1.03
N LYS A 103 -13.72 6.37 -0.77
CA LYS A 103 -14.18 5.15 -0.08
C LYS A 103 -13.36 4.59 1.10
N ASN A 104 -14.03 4.55 2.26
CA ASN A 104 -13.63 3.68 3.37
C ASN A 104 -13.56 2.23 2.89
N ARG A 105 -12.57 1.49 3.36
CA ARG A 105 -12.44 0.06 3.07
C ARG A 105 -12.19 -0.71 4.34
N THR A 106 -12.83 -1.86 4.46
CA THR A 106 -12.68 -2.76 5.59
C THR A 106 -12.01 -4.03 5.13
N VAL A 107 -10.90 -4.39 5.76
CA VAL A 107 -10.11 -5.58 5.44
C VAL A 107 -10.21 -6.56 6.61
N PRO A 108 -10.60 -7.83 6.38
CA PRO A 108 -10.58 -8.84 7.41
C PRO A 108 -9.13 -9.15 7.82
N ILE A 109 -8.93 -9.41 9.11
CA ILE A 109 -7.65 -9.81 9.68
C ILE A 109 -7.82 -11.10 10.48
N TYR A 110 -6.75 -11.88 10.57
CA TYR A 110 -6.75 -13.13 11.32
C TYR A 110 -6.93 -12.88 12.83
N PRO A 111 -7.65 -13.73 13.59
CA PRO A 111 -7.89 -13.55 15.03
C PRO A 111 -6.63 -13.29 15.85
N LYS A 112 -5.55 -14.04 15.59
CA LYS A 112 -4.27 -13.86 16.27
C LYS A 112 -3.69 -12.46 16.06
N LEU A 113 -3.89 -11.84 14.89
CA LEU A 113 -3.43 -10.46 14.67
C LEU A 113 -4.27 -9.48 15.50
N PHE A 114 -5.59 -9.66 15.53
CA PHE A 114 -6.47 -8.82 16.34
C PHE A 114 -6.13 -8.88 17.84
N GLU A 115 -5.76 -10.05 18.35
CA GLU A 115 -5.34 -10.25 19.74
C GLU A 115 -4.03 -9.55 20.11
N LEU A 116 -3.11 -9.39 19.14
CA LEU A 116 -1.84 -8.69 19.33
C LEU A 116 -2.00 -7.15 19.35
N LEU A 117 -3.12 -6.62 18.86
CA LEU A 117 -3.31 -5.18 18.77
C LEU A 117 -3.53 -4.55 20.16
N PRO A 118 -2.89 -3.40 20.45
CA PRO A 118 -3.09 -2.71 21.72
C PRO A 118 -4.53 -2.21 21.84
N ARG A 119 -5.08 -2.25 23.06
CA ARG A 119 -6.42 -1.73 23.37
C ARG A 119 -6.29 -0.40 24.12
N ARG A 120 -6.41 0.73 23.41
CA ARG A 120 -6.30 2.07 23.99
C ARG A 120 -7.25 3.04 23.30
N ARG A 121 -7.68 4.10 23.99
CA ARG A 121 -8.50 5.15 23.38
C ARG A 121 -7.66 6.01 22.43
N GLY A 122 -8.23 6.38 21.29
CA GLY A 122 -7.55 7.23 20.31
C GLY A 122 -6.60 6.44 19.40
N ASN A 123 -5.44 7.03 19.11
CA ASN A 123 -4.45 6.42 18.22
C ASN A 123 -3.85 5.17 18.84
N LEU A 124 -3.75 4.12 18.04
CA LEU A 124 -3.26 2.82 18.48
C LEU A 124 -1.75 2.72 18.50
N PHE A 125 -1.02 3.60 17.82
CA PHE A 125 0.44 3.50 17.70
C PHE A 125 1.10 4.86 17.80
N SER A 126 2.34 4.86 18.28
CA SER A 126 3.27 5.98 18.21
C SER A 126 3.95 6.07 16.84
N GLY A 127 4.60 7.20 16.56
CA GLY A 127 5.44 7.34 15.37
C GLY A 127 6.58 6.34 15.38
N CYS A 128 6.61 5.43 14.40
CA CYS A 128 7.58 4.33 14.33
C CYS A 128 8.27 4.22 12.97
N TYR A 129 8.09 5.19 12.07
CA TYR A 129 8.68 5.18 10.73
C TYR A 129 10.21 5.17 10.71
N ASP A 130 10.85 5.87 11.65
CA ASP A 130 12.32 5.86 11.77
C ASP A 130 12.82 4.52 12.32
N ALA A 131 12.06 3.93 13.26
CA ALA A 131 12.35 2.60 13.78
C ALA A 131 12.22 1.52 12.69
N PHE A 132 11.32 1.73 11.72
CA PHE A 132 11.19 0.85 10.55
C PHE A 132 12.44 0.89 9.65
N GLU A 133 13.04 2.06 9.45
CA GLU A 133 14.33 2.15 8.75
C GLU A 133 15.42 1.36 9.48
N GLY A 134 15.48 1.49 10.81
CA GLY A 134 16.40 0.71 11.64
C GLY A 134 16.18 -0.81 11.51
N ALA A 135 14.92 -1.25 11.49
CA ALA A 135 14.59 -2.66 11.32
C ALA A 135 14.97 -3.20 9.93
N LEU A 136 14.77 -2.43 8.86
CA LEU A 136 15.21 -2.82 7.51
C LEU A 136 16.73 -2.97 7.43
N LYS A 137 17.48 -2.06 8.05
CA LYS A 137 18.96 -2.16 8.13
C LYS A 137 19.40 -3.39 8.91
N LYS A 138 18.80 -3.65 10.08
CA LYS A 138 19.09 -4.85 10.89
C LYS A 138 18.75 -6.15 10.18
N ALA A 139 17.67 -6.14 9.40
CA ALA A 139 17.23 -7.28 8.61
C ALA A 139 18.02 -7.46 7.32
N ASP A 140 19.00 -6.59 7.01
CA ASP A 140 19.77 -6.59 5.76
C ASP A 140 18.85 -6.61 4.52
N ILE A 141 17.90 -5.67 4.50
CA ILE A 141 16.94 -5.48 3.41
C ILE A 141 17.24 -4.12 2.76
N LEU A 142 17.72 -4.17 1.51
CA LEU A 142 17.97 -3.00 0.70
C LEU A 142 16.74 -2.69 -0.17
N LEU A 143 16.26 -1.45 -0.11
CA LEU A 143 15.12 -0.99 -0.90
C LEU A 143 15.52 0.17 -1.80
N PRO A 144 14.93 0.28 -3.01
CA PRO A 144 15.08 1.47 -3.84
C PRO A 144 14.60 2.72 -3.10
N LYS A 145 15.23 3.87 -3.41
CA LYS A 145 14.87 5.16 -2.83
C LYS A 145 13.37 5.44 -3.04
N GLY A 146 12.69 5.87 -1.98
CA GLY A 146 11.27 6.25 -2.02
C GLY A 146 10.27 5.09 -1.86
N GLN A 147 10.68 3.83 -1.95
CA GLN A 147 9.73 2.69 -1.91
C GLN A 147 9.38 2.19 -0.50
N ARG A 148 10.13 2.62 0.53
CA ARG A 148 9.94 2.18 1.93
C ARG A 148 8.50 2.33 2.43
N THR A 149 7.80 3.39 2.05
CA THR A 149 6.42 3.66 2.50
C THR A 149 5.39 2.67 1.95
N HIS A 150 5.71 1.98 0.86
CA HIS A 150 4.79 1.11 0.13
C HIS A 150 5.29 -0.34 -0.01
N VAL A 151 6.54 -0.64 0.34
CA VAL A 151 7.13 -1.98 0.21
C VAL A 151 6.24 -3.06 0.83
N LEU A 152 5.74 -2.88 2.06
CA LEU A 152 4.90 -3.88 2.74
C LEU A 152 3.55 -4.07 2.04
N ARG A 153 3.03 -3.01 1.43
CA ARG A 153 1.80 -3.08 0.62
C ARG A 153 2.05 -3.81 -0.69
N HIS A 154 3.19 -3.57 -1.34
CA HIS A 154 3.62 -4.32 -2.52
C HIS A 154 3.85 -5.80 -2.17
N THR A 155 4.44 -6.09 -1.02
CA THR A 155 4.58 -7.47 -0.49
C THR A 155 3.22 -8.13 -0.34
N PHE A 156 2.27 -7.52 0.38
CA PHE A 156 0.93 -8.06 0.51
C PHE A 156 0.28 -8.34 -0.86
N ALA A 157 0.32 -7.36 -1.77
CA ALA A 157 -0.33 -7.45 -3.07
C ALA A 157 0.29 -8.53 -3.97
N SER A 158 1.63 -8.64 -3.98
CA SER A 158 2.35 -9.62 -4.80
C SER A 158 2.07 -11.03 -4.30
N HIS A 159 2.21 -11.28 -2.99
CA HIS A 159 1.90 -12.56 -2.37
C HIS A 159 0.42 -12.93 -2.51
N PHE A 160 -0.49 -11.96 -2.41
CA PHE A 160 -1.93 -12.22 -2.62
C PHE A 160 -2.20 -12.75 -4.03
N MET A 161 -1.57 -12.17 -5.06
CA MET A 161 -1.72 -12.64 -6.44
C MET A 161 -0.99 -13.97 -6.68
N MET A 162 0.22 -14.15 -6.14
CA MET A 162 0.96 -15.44 -6.19
C MET A 162 0.14 -16.59 -5.62
N ASN A 163 -0.63 -16.32 -4.55
CA ASN A 163 -1.49 -17.30 -3.90
C ASN A 163 -2.84 -17.52 -4.62
N GLY A 164 -2.98 -17.08 -5.88
CA GLY A 164 -4.21 -17.27 -6.68
C GLY A 164 -5.34 -16.30 -6.32
N GLY A 165 -5.02 -15.18 -5.66
CA GLY A 165 -6.00 -14.18 -5.28
C GLY A 165 -6.70 -13.53 -6.48
N ASN A 166 -7.98 -13.18 -6.31
CA ASN A 166 -8.74 -12.48 -7.34
C ASN A 166 -8.34 -11.00 -7.43
N ILE A 167 -7.93 -10.54 -8.62
CA ILE A 167 -7.42 -9.17 -8.82
C ILE A 167 -8.44 -8.07 -8.52
N LEU A 168 -9.74 -8.32 -8.73
CA LEU A 168 -10.80 -7.37 -8.40
C LEU A 168 -10.97 -7.26 -6.88
N VAL A 169 -10.83 -8.36 -6.15
CA VAL A 169 -10.81 -8.36 -4.68
C VAL A 169 -9.59 -7.60 -4.17
N LEU A 170 -8.42 -7.82 -4.77
CA LEU A 170 -7.20 -7.07 -4.42
C LEU A 170 -7.39 -5.56 -4.64
N GLN A 171 -8.03 -5.15 -5.75
CA GLN A 171 -8.33 -3.73 -6.01
C GLN A 171 -9.14 -3.11 -4.86
N GLN A 172 -10.16 -3.83 -4.37
CA GLN A 172 -11.00 -3.37 -3.26
C GLN A 172 -10.22 -3.32 -1.94
N ILE A 173 -9.44 -4.36 -1.63
CA ILE A 173 -8.59 -4.41 -0.42
C ILE A 173 -7.58 -3.27 -0.39
N LEU A 174 -6.94 -2.97 -1.53
CA LEU A 174 -5.97 -1.90 -1.64
C LEU A 174 -6.63 -0.51 -1.73
N GLY A 175 -7.93 -0.43 -2.02
CA GLY A 175 -8.64 0.82 -2.24
C GLY A 175 -8.13 1.57 -3.47
N HIS A 176 -7.86 0.84 -4.57
CA HIS A 176 -7.47 1.44 -5.84
C HIS A 176 -8.69 1.98 -6.60
N SER A 177 -8.61 3.23 -7.04
CA SER A 177 -9.70 3.90 -7.77
C SER A 177 -9.93 3.28 -9.15
N THR A 178 -8.86 2.82 -9.81
CA THR A 178 -8.92 2.17 -11.12
C THR A 178 -8.24 0.80 -11.07
N ILE A 179 -8.72 -0.12 -11.90
CA ILE A 179 -8.14 -1.46 -12.00
C ILE A 179 -6.69 -1.41 -12.52
N THR A 180 -6.35 -0.43 -13.36
CA THR A 180 -4.99 -0.21 -13.90
C THR A 180 -3.94 -0.08 -12.79
N MET A 181 -4.29 0.49 -11.63
CA MET A 181 -3.38 0.54 -10.48
C MET A 181 -3.07 -0.84 -9.89
N THR A 182 -4.02 -1.78 -9.97
CA THR A 182 -3.85 -3.15 -9.47
C THR A 182 -3.24 -4.08 -10.51
N MET A 183 -3.43 -3.79 -11.81
CA MET A 183 -2.87 -4.59 -12.91
C MET A 183 -1.35 -4.76 -12.86
N ARG A 184 -0.66 -3.88 -12.15
CA ARG A 184 0.77 -3.98 -11.81
C ARG A 184 1.15 -5.33 -11.19
N TYR A 185 0.24 -5.96 -10.45
CA TYR A 185 0.47 -7.24 -9.78
C TYR A 185 -0.08 -8.44 -10.58
N ALA A 186 -0.70 -8.22 -11.74
CA ALA A 186 -1.35 -9.28 -12.49
C ALA A 186 -0.37 -10.38 -12.95
N HIS A 187 0.87 -10.01 -13.23
CA HIS A 187 1.93 -10.95 -13.64
C HIS A 187 2.35 -11.94 -12.54
N PHE A 188 1.95 -11.71 -11.29
CA PHE A 188 2.16 -12.66 -10.20
C PHE A 188 1.06 -13.72 -10.13
N ALA A 189 -0.06 -13.54 -10.84
CA ALA A 189 -1.13 -14.52 -10.83
C ALA A 189 -0.64 -15.82 -11.49
N PRO A 190 -0.88 -16.99 -10.89
CA PRO A 190 -0.64 -18.26 -11.57
C PRO A 190 -1.45 -18.33 -12.87
N GLU A 191 -0.83 -18.83 -13.93
CA GLU A 191 -1.52 -19.04 -15.20
C GLU A 191 -2.57 -20.16 -15.03
N HIS A 192 -3.83 -19.83 -15.33
CA HIS A 192 -4.98 -20.73 -15.18
C HIS A 192 -5.76 -20.89 -16.48
N LEU A 193 -5.11 -20.74 -17.64
CA LEU A 193 -5.79 -20.83 -18.94
C LEU A 193 -6.51 -22.18 -19.11
N ASP A 194 -5.97 -23.26 -18.55
CA ASP A 194 -6.59 -24.59 -18.55
C ASP A 194 -7.94 -24.64 -17.82
N ALA A 195 -8.19 -23.73 -16.88
CA ALA A 195 -9.47 -23.65 -16.20
C ALA A 195 -10.63 -23.35 -17.16
N ALA A 196 -10.36 -22.77 -18.34
CA ALA A 196 -11.37 -22.55 -19.38
C ALA A 196 -12.06 -23.85 -19.79
N VAL A 197 -11.34 -24.98 -19.81
CA VAL A 197 -11.93 -26.29 -20.10
C VAL A 197 -12.92 -26.70 -19.01
N SER A 198 -12.59 -26.50 -17.73
CA SER A 198 -13.48 -26.87 -16.62
C SER A 198 -14.65 -25.89 -16.34
N LEU A 199 -14.53 -24.65 -16.82
CA LEU A 199 -15.45 -23.55 -16.50
C LEU A 199 -16.38 -23.18 -17.66
N ASN A 200 -16.17 -23.73 -18.87
CA ASN A 200 -17.03 -23.43 -20.00
C ASN A 200 -18.47 -23.98 -19.78
N PRO A 201 -19.50 -23.30 -20.32
CA PRO A 201 -20.88 -23.72 -20.16
C PRO A 201 -21.29 -24.88 -21.08
N PHE A 202 -20.47 -25.22 -22.10
CA PHE A 202 -20.79 -26.27 -23.06
C PHE A 202 -20.61 -27.67 -22.48
N ASP A 203 -19.55 -27.90 -21.71
CA ASP A 203 -19.30 -29.22 -21.09
C ASP A 203 -20.21 -29.51 -19.88
N ARG A 204 -21.17 -28.61 -19.57
CA ARG A 204 -22.14 -28.74 -18.48
C ARG A 204 -23.57 -29.04 -18.94
N VAL A 205 -23.80 -29.11 -20.25
CA VAL A 205 -25.07 -29.51 -20.88
C VAL A 205 -24.98 -30.93 -21.41
#